data_AF-A0A958FWH3-F1
#
_entry.id   AF-A0A958FWH3-F1
#
_cell.length_a   1.000
_cell.length_b   1.000
_cell.length_c   1.000
_cell.angle_alpha   90.00
_cell.angle_beta   90.00
_cell.angle_gamma   90.00
#
_symmetry.space_group_name_H-M   'P 1'
#
loop_
_entity.id
_entity.type
_entity.pdbx_description
1 polymer ?
#
loop_
_entity_poly.entity_id
_entity_poly.type
_entity_poly.pdbx_seq_one_letter_code
_entity_poly.pdbx_strand_id
1 'polypeptide(L)' 'RYMNEKDIIAAIKGTGSAILLCSITTIIGYLTLLTAINQALVSFGWLALIGELSCLLSGLFVMPALLFWKEKS' A
#
# COMPACT_ATOMS: atom_id res chain seq x y z
N ARG A 1 -14.43 21.97 11.43
CA ARG A 1 -15.08 21.04 12.39
C ARG A 1 -14.11 19.88 12.54
N TYR A 2 -13.24 19.99 13.55
CA TYR A 2 -12.01 19.23 13.75
C TYR A 2 -12.21 17.73 13.47
N MET A 3 -11.75 17.27 12.32
CA MET A 3 -11.59 15.85 12.04
C MET A 3 -10.68 15.31 13.13
N ASN A 4 -11.26 14.54 14.04
CA ASN A 4 -10.56 14.07 15.22
C ASN A 4 -9.49 13.09 14.73
N GLU A 5 -8.35 13.03 15.44
CA GLU A 5 -7.33 11.99 15.25
C GLU A 5 -7.97 10.58 15.13
N LYS A 6 -9.11 10.39 15.80
CA LYS A 6 -9.97 9.20 15.74
C LYS A 6 -10.47 8.83 14.34
N ASP A 7 -10.82 9.78 13.48
CA ASP A 7 -11.33 9.50 12.13
C ASP A 7 -10.19 9.04 11.21
N ILE A 8 -9.01 9.65 11.36
CA ILE A 8 -7.79 9.22 10.65
C ILE A 8 -7.38 7.82 11.11
N ILE A 9 -7.37 7.58 12.42
CA ILE A 9 -7.05 6.25 12.98
C ILE A 9 -8.10 5.21 12.56
N ALA A 10 -9.39 5.57 12.49
CA ALA A 10 -10.46 4.67 12.04
C ALA A 10 -10.34 4.34 10.55
N ALA A 11 -10.03 5.35 9.72
CA ALA A 11 -9.76 5.14 8.30
C ALA A 11 -8.55 4.23 8.10
N ILE A 12 -7.42 4.50 8.78
CA ILE A 12 -6.22 3.67 8.73
C ILE A 12 -6.50 2.25 9.26
N LYS A 13 -7.27 2.09 10.34
CA LYS A 13 -7.65 0.75 10.83
C LYS A 13 -8.51 -0.01 9.83
N GLY A 14 -9.49 0.66 9.21
CA GLY A 14 -10.42 0.06 8.25
C GLY A 14 -9.77 -0.27 6.91
N THR A 15 -9.04 0.67 6.32
CA THR A 15 -8.38 0.46 5.02
C THR A 15 -7.03 -0.23 5.16
N GLY A 16 -6.28 0.03 6.23
CA GLY A 16 -4.96 -0.55 6.46
C GLY A 16 -4.99 -2.07 6.63
N SER A 17 -6.03 -2.63 7.25
CA SER A 17 -6.15 -4.10 7.38
C SER A 17 -6.43 -4.77 6.04
N ALA A 18 -7.30 -4.21 5.20
CA ALA A 18 -7.54 -4.70 3.84
C ALA A 18 -6.28 -4.58 2.96
N ILE A 19 -5.57 -3.44 3.07
CA ILE A 19 -4.33 -3.16 2.36
C ILE A 19 -3.20 -4.12 2.78
N LEU A 20 -3.06 -4.41 4.08
CA LEU A 20 -2.07 -5.36 4.58
C LEU A 20 -2.33 -6.78 4.06
N LEU A 21 -3.59 -7.23 4.06
CA LEU A 21 -3.96 -8.53 3.51
C LEU A 21 -3.68 -8.62 2.01
N CYS A 22 -4.00 -7.56 1.27
CA CYS A 22 -3.69 -7.46 -0.16
C CYS A 22 -2.17 -7.53 -0.39
N SER A 23 -1.40 -6.74 0.35
CA SER A 23 0.06 -6.73 0.21
C SER A 23 0.68 -8.09 0.56
N ILE A 24 0.17 -8.79 1.57
CA ILE A 24 0.59 -10.17 1.89
C ILE A 24 0.36 -11.10 0.69
N THR A 25 -0.80 -11.06 0.04
CA THR A 25 -1.06 -11.93 -1.12
C THR A 25 -0.16 -11.58 -2.31
N THR A 26 0.10 -10.30 -2.53
CA THR A 26 1.01 -9.85 -3.59
C THR A 26 2.45 -10.28 -3.34
N ILE A 27 2.93 -10.15 -2.10
CA ILE A 27 4.27 -10.62 -1.70
C ILE A 27 4.40 -12.12 -1.93
N ILE A 28 3.38 -12.91 -1.60
CA ILE A 28 3.36 -14.36 -1.87
C ILE A 28 3.43 -14.63 -3.39
N GLY A 29 2.72 -13.85 -4.21
CA GLY A 29 2.82 -13.92 -5.66
C GLY A 29 4.23 -13.62 -6.19
N TYR A 30 4.90 -12.59 -5.66
CA TYR A 30 6.27 -12.25 -6.04
C TYR A 30 7.29 -13.27 -5.53
N LEU A 31 7.10 -13.83 -4.33
CA LEU A 31 7.93 -14.93 -3.81
C LEU A 31 7.87 -16.16 -4.72
N THR A 32 6.70 -16.45 -5.29
CA THR A 32 6.55 -17.49 -6.31
C THR A 32 7.40 -17.19 -7.55
N LEU A 33 7.40 -15.93 -8.02
CA LEU A 33 8.27 -15.48 -9.11
C LEU A 33 9.76 -15.54 -8.76
N LEU A 34 10.13 -15.27 -7.50
CA LEU A 34 11.50 -15.35 -7.01
C LEU A 34 12.02 -16.80 -6.94
N THR A 35 11.12 -17.77 -6.75
CA THR A 35 11.48 -19.20 -6.83
C THR A 35 11.59 -19.71 -8.27
N ALA A 36 11.24 -18.89 -9.26
CA ALA A 36 11.38 -19.26 -10.65
C ALA A 36 12.86 -19.33 -11.04
N ILE A 37 13.21 -20.33 -11.83
CA ILE A 37 14.57 -20.63 -12.29
C ILE A 37 15.13 -19.52 -13.20
N ASN A 38 14.24 -18.67 -13.75
CA ASN A 38 14.59 -17.63 -14.69
C ASN A 38 14.94 -16.30 -13.99
N GLN A 39 16.19 -15.87 -14.17
CA GLN A 39 16.72 -14.63 -13.56
C GLN A 39 15.93 -13.37 -13.96
N ALA A 40 15.31 -13.36 -15.14
CA ALA A 40 14.41 -12.29 -15.57
C ALA A 40 13.20 -12.18 -14.62
N LEU A 41 12.52 -13.29 -14.32
CA LEU A 41 11.33 -13.32 -13.45
C LEU A 41 11.66 -12.90 -12.02
N VAL A 42 12.84 -13.29 -11.52
CA VAL A 42 13.35 -12.85 -10.21
C VAL A 42 13.50 -11.33 -10.17
N SER A 43 14.12 -10.73 -11.19
CA SER A 43 14.30 -9.27 -11.25
C SER A 43 12.97 -8.52 -11.40
N PHE A 44 12.02 -9.07 -12.17
CA PHE A 44 10.66 -8.54 -12.24
C PHE A 44 9.95 -8.60 -10.88
N GLY A 45 10.10 -9.69 -10.12
CA GLY A 45 9.53 -9.82 -8.78
C GLY A 45 10.03 -8.73 -7.81
N TRP A 46 11.33 -8.42 -7.83
CA TRP A 46 11.90 -7.35 -7.02
C TRP A 46 11.39 -5.96 -7.42
N LEU A 47 11.34 -5.66 -8.72
CA LEU A 47 10.80 -4.39 -9.22
C LEU A 47 9.33 -4.22 -8.83
N ALA A 48 8.54 -5.29 -8.96
CA ALA A 48 7.13 -5.28 -8.63
C ALA A 48 6.90 -5.08 -7.11
N LEU A 49 7.74 -5.69 -6.26
CA LEU A 49 7.69 -5.50 -4.81
C LEU A 49 7.98 -4.03 -4.41
N ILE A 50 8.98 -3.40 -5.04
CA ILE A 50 9.31 -1.99 -4.78
C ILE A 50 8.17 -1.07 -5.26
N GLY A 51 7.56 -1.41 -6.41
CA GLY A 51 6.39 -0.69 -6.94
C GLY A 51 5.18 -0.78 -6.01
N GLU A 52 4.88 -1.98 -5.49
CA GLU A 52 3.83 -2.22 -4.49
C GLU A 52 4.03 -1.34 -3.26
N LEU A 53 5.22 -1.36 -2.65
CA LEU A 53 5.54 -0.56 -1.46
C LEU A 53 5.42 0.95 -1.73
N SER A 54 5.87 1.40 -2.89
CA SER A 54 5.78 2.81 -3.28
C SER A 54 4.33 3.25 -3.47
N CYS A 55 3.50 2.39 -4.08
CA CYS A 55 2.07 2.63 -4.25
C CYS A 55 1.34 2.64 -2.91
N LEU A 56 1.69 1.71 -2.00
CA LEU A 56 1.14 1.64 -0.63
C LEU A 56 1.45 2.90 0.18
N LEU A 57 2.71 3.32 0.19
CA LEU A 57 3.15 4.54 0.86
C LEU A 57 2.43 5.76 0.28
N SER A 58 2.33 5.84 -1.05
CA SER A 58 1.62 6.91 -1.74
C SER A 58 0.13 6.91 -1.37
N GLY A 59 -0.57 5.78 -1.43
CA GLY A 59 -1.98 5.68 -1.05
C GLY A 59 -2.23 6.08 0.40
N LEU A 60 -1.34 5.66 1.31
CA LEU A 60 -1.43 6.00 2.73
C LEU A 60 -1.12 7.47 3.02
N PHE A 61 -0.31 8.15 2.20
CA PHE A 61 -0.01 9.60 2.33
C PHE A 61 -0.99 10.49 1.55
N VAL A 62 -1.40 10.07 0.36
CA VAL A 62 -2.30 10.83 -0.51
C VAL A 62 -3.71 10.84 0.06
N MET A 63 -4.17 9.75 0.68
CA MET A 63 -5.49 9.72 1.32
C MET A 63 -5.67 10.75 2.45
N PRO A 64 -4.77 10.88 3.44
CA PRO A 64 -4.84 11.95 4.42
C PRO A 64 -4.59 13.32 3.78
N ALA A 65 -3.68 13.44 2.81
CA ALA A 65 -3.43 14.71 2.11
C ALA A 65 -4.68 15.22 1.36
N LEU A 66 -5.43 14.34 0.70
CA LEU A 66 -6.70 14.67 0.03
C LEU A 66 -7.78 15.06 1.03
N LEU A 67 -7.84 14.39 2.20
CA LEU A 67 -8.75 14.77 3.28
C LEU A 67 -8.45 16.19 3.79
N PHE A 68 -7.17 16.49 4.04
CA PHE A 68 -6.70 17.82 4.43
C PHE A 68 -6.99 18.87 3.35
N TRP A 69 -6.87 18.51 2.07
CA TRP A 69 -7.15 19.44 0.97
C TRP A 69 -8.64 19.74 0.82
N LYS A 70 -9.53 18.74 0.97
CA LYS A 70 -10.97 18.97 1.02
C LYS A 70 -11.42 19.78 2.24
N GLU A 71 -10.69 19.75 3.35
CA GLU A 71 -11.02 20.60 4.51
C GLU A 71 -10.66 22.07 4.27
N LYS A 72 -9.73 22.35 3.35
CA LYS A 72 -9.29 23.73 3.04
C LYS A 72 -10.08 24.40 1.90
N SER A 73 -11.02 23.69 1.25
CA SER A 73 -11.85 24.21 0.15
C SER A 73 -13.31 24.43 0.55
#